data_AF-A0A7G9L5H6-F1
#
_entry.id   AF-A0A7G9L5H6-F1
#
_cell.length_a   1.000
_cell.length_b   1.000
_cell.length_c   1.000
_cell.angle_alpha   90.00
_cell.angle_beta   90.00
_cell.angle_gamma   90.00
#
_symmetry.space_group_name_H-M   'P 1'
#
loop_
_entity.id
_entity.type
_entity.pdbx_description
1 polymer ?
#
loop_
_entity_poly.entity_id
_entity_poly.type
_entity_poly.pdbx_seq_one_letter_code
_entity_poly.pdbx_strand_id
1 'polypeptide(L)'
;MKALALILSAAALAMSADAAYAQAFPRGDEPIAVPRNVRQGIDFVYVDPDLSTVAQRRQRPTNWLLRTIGFDWGTREAPSRMFADLANGLRAYQASWGRLPQVKVPVGPTLKKGMSGRRVEVLRTRLGLSPAGGYNDEVVNIVSAYQRVHGLGAADGIAGRDTISSLNRGADHYIRRIAINMERAFRLPKTGKFDRYVVVDSGAAEVYLFDRDRVADGMRAVVGSPKTKTPMMAVLLRDALANPYWNVPPELVRSLTAKRIGKEGLSYLKNYHYEVLSDWGNNATLMDPKAVNWKAIASGQKQPTIRVRQKPGPWNSMGEMKFEMPNDYGIYLHDTPHKELFSASDRWVSNGCVRLEDYKRFATWLFGGVPGNGVVNEQRFEVPRPVPVFMTYMTVAPKGNGVVFRGDPYGFDAQAMDQMFGPARQMASMD
;
A
#
# COMPACT_ATOMS: atom_id res chain seq x y z
N MET A 1 -14.77 -11.19 67.97
CA MET A 1 -13.45 -11.47 67.36
C MET A 1 -13.63 -12.61 66.36
N LYS A 2 -13.66 -12.29 65.06
CA LYS A 2 -13.85 -13.27 63.96
C LYS A 2 -12.83 -12.95 62.87
N ALA A 3 -12.01 -13.93 62.49
CA ALA A 3 -11.91 -14.44 61.11
C ALA A 3 -10.70 -15.37 60.98
N LEU A 4 -10.99 -16.61 60.57
CA LEU A 4 -10.06 -17.65 60.15
C LEU A 4 -9.27 -17.22 58.90
N ALA A 5 -7.99 -17.55 58.86
CA ALA A 5 -7.20 -17.57 57.64
C ALA A 5 -7.41 -18.91 56.91
N LEU A 6 -7.86 -18.85 55.66
CA LEU A 6 -7.94 -20.01 54.76
C LEU A 6 -6.86 -19.88 53.68
N ILE A 7 -6.01 -20.90 53.62
CA ILE A 7 -5.06 -21.17 52.54
C ILE A 7 -5.85 -21.65 51.32
N LEU A 8 -5.65 -21.03 50.16
CA LEU A 8 -6.06 -21.58 48.85
C LEU A 8 -5.06 -21.17 47.76
N SER A 9 -4.21 -22.14 47.42
CA SER A 9 -3.80 -22.58 46.07
C SER A 9 -3.56 -21.52 44.98
N ALA A 10 -2.28 -21.34 44.67
CA ALA A 10 -1.78 -20.88 43.38
C ALA A 10 -2.03 -21.95 42.29
N ALA A 11 -3.16 -21.86 41.59
CA ALA A 11 -3.39 -22.56 40.32
C ALA A 11 -4.69 -22.04 39.67
N ALA A 12 -4.61 -20.96 38.89
CA ALA A 12 -5.52 -20.64 37.78
C ALA A 12 -5.28 -19.20 37.31
N LEU A 13 -4.36 -19.00 36.37
CA LEU A 13 -4.36 -17.87 35.43
C LEU A 13 -3.37 -18.18 34.29
N ALA A 14 -3.56 -19.35 33.69
CA ALA A 14 -3.03 -19.70 32.38
C ALA A 14 -4.21 -20.22 31.56
N MET A 15 -5.14 -19.31 31.23
CA MET A 15 -6.17 -19.55 30.23
C MET A 15 -5.96 -18.58 29.08
N SER A 16 -5.15 -19.06 28.13
CA SER A 16 -5.27 -18.89 26.68
C SER A 16 -5.75 -17.53 26.13
N ALA A 17 -4.80 -16.80 25.54
CA ALA A 17 -5.08 -15.77 24.53
C ALA A 17 -5.75 -16.33 23.25
N ASP A 18 -5.91 -17.65 23.12
CA ASP A 18 -6.54 -18.31 21.96
C ASP A 18 -8.07 -18.18 21.89
N ALA A 19 -8.75 -17.73 22.95
CA ALA A 19 -10.21 -17.79 23.02
C ALA A 19 -10.96 -16.57 22.43
N ALA A 20 -10.25 -15.50 22.00
CA ALA A 20 -10.89 -14.29 21.49
C ALA A 20 -11.09 -14.23 19.96
N TYR A 21 -10.62 -15.24 19.21
CA TYR A 21 -10.76 -15.34 17.75
C TYR A 21 -11.90 -16.29 17.30
N ALA A 22 -13.00 -16.35 18.05
CA ALA A 22 -14.10 -17.27 17.77
C ALA A 22 -15.29 -16.58 17.07
N GLN A 23 -15.68 -17.16 15.91
CA GLN A 23 -16.88 -16.93 15.10
C GLN A 23 -16.93 -15.74 14.12
N ALA A 24 -16.03 -15.76 13.13
CA ALA A 24 -16.36 -15.28 11.78
C ALA A 24 -16.50 -16.51 10.87
N PHE A 25 -17.43 -16.49 9.90
CA PHE A 25 -17.40 -17.43 8.77
C PHE A 25 -15.94 -17.54 8.28
N PRO A 26 -15.38 -18.75 8.13
CA PRO A 26 -13.99 -18.88 7.73
C PRO A 26 -13.81 -18.34 6.31
N ARG A 27 -13.05 -17.25 6.20
CA ARG A 27 -12.97 -16.39 5.00
C ARG A 27 -11.85 -16.80 4.03
N GLY A 28 -11.00 -17.74 4.43
CA GLY A 28 -9.74 -18.00 3.73
C GLY A 28 -8.83 -16.79 3.66
N ASP A 29 -7.98 -16.78 2.64
CA ASP A 29 -7.02 -15.70 2.39
C ASP A 29 -7.69 -14.47 1.72
N GLU A 30 -8.96 -14.20 2.03
CA GLU A 30 -9.79 -13.20 1.36
C GLU A 30 -9.51 -11.78 1.86
N PRO A 31 -9.05 -10.87 0.98
CA PRO A 31 -8.88 -9.49 1.35
C PRO A 31 -10.22 -8.80 1.53
N ILE A 32 -10.40 -8.09 2.65
CA ILE A 32 -11.65 -7.39 2.96
C ILE A 32 -11.44 -5.88 2.80
N ALA A 33 -12.43 -5.23 2.18
CA ALA A 33 -12.45 -3.79 2.10
C ALA A 33 -12.46 -3.17 3.50
N VAL A 34 -11.62 -2.16 3.69
CA VAL A 34 -11.59 -1.40 4.93
C VAL A 34 -12.96 -0.75 5.16
N PRO A 35 -13.50 -0.77 6.40
CA PRO A 35 -14.74 -0.12 6.75
C PRO A 35 -14.83 1.32 6.22
N ARG A 36 -15.98 1.70 5.66
CA ARG A 36 -16.20 3.00 4.99
C ARG A 36 -15.98 4.21 5.90
N ASN A 37 -16.02 4.02 7.21
CA ASN A 37 -15.74 5.07 8.20
C ASN A 37 -14.24 5.39 8.32
N VAL A 38 -13.34 4.51 7.90
CA VAL A 38 -11.90 4.79 7.82
C VAL A 38 -11.61 5.46 6.48
N ARG A 39 -11.19 6.72 6.51
CA ARG A 39 -10.92 7.48 5.29
C ARG A 39 -9.46 7.35 4.91
N GLN A 40 -9.15 6.29 4.15
CA GLN A 40 -7.79 5.98 3.68
C GLN A 40 -7.17 6.99 2.69
N GLY A 41 -7.70 8.22 2.62
CA GLY A 41 -6.93 9.35 2.11
C GLY A 41 -5.72 9.65 3.00
N ILE A 42 -5.93 9.65 4.32
CA ILE A 42 -4.90 9.91 5.35
C ILE A 42 -4.97 8.96 6.55
N ASP A 43 -6.12 8.33 6.80
CA ASP A 43 -6.31 7.47 7.98
C ASP A 43 -5.57 6.14 7.83
N PHE A 44 -4.84 5.79 8.88
CA PHE A 44 -4.20 4.49 9.07
C PHE A 44 -5.08 3.61 9.96
N VAL A 45 -5.19 2.33 9.61
CA VAL A 45 -5.69 1.32 10.55
C VAL A 45 -4.53 0.83 11.43
N TYR A 46 -4.72 0.78 12.74
CA TYR A 46 -3.76 0.15 13.66
C TYR A 46 -4.36 -1.17 14.11
N VAL A 47 -3.80 -2.28 13.61
CA VAL A 47 -4.29 -3.63 13.89
C VAL A 47 -3.88 -4.04 15.30
N ASP A 48 -2.58 -3.99 15.61
CA ASP A 48 -2.07 -4.31 16.94
C ASP A 48 -2.09 -3.07 17.86
N PRO A 49 -2.63 -3.19 19.09
CA PRO A 49 -2.64 -2.10 20.07
C PRO A 49 -1.25 -1.53 20.37
N ASP A 50 -0.20 -2.35 20.33
CA ASP A 50 1.18 -1.95 20.62
C ASP A 50 1.71 -0.92 19.58
N LEU A 51 1.21 -0.99 18.35
CA LEU A 51 1.52 -0.04 17.29
C LEU A 51 0.72 1.26 17.41
N SER A 52 -0.33 1.29 18.23
CA SER A 52 -1.18 2.47 18.38
C SER A 52 -0.52 3.63 19.13
N THR A 53 0.57 3.35 19.86
CA THR A 53 1.40 4.37 20.53
C THR A 53 2.40 5.04 19.59
N VAL A 54 2.58 4.48 18.39
CA VAL A 54 3.58 4.92 17.41
C VAL A 54 3.10 6.15 16.64
N ALA A 55 1.79 6.21 16.36
CA ALA A 55 1.16 7.36 15.73
C ALA A 55 0.30 8.12 16.73
N GLN A 56 0.42 9.44 16.76
CA GLN A 56 -0.37 10.26 17.67
C GLN A 56 -1.85 10.19 17.26
N ARG A 57 -2.63 9.30 17.89
CA ARG A 57 -4.07 9.08 17.65
C ARG A 57 -4.94 10.35 17.69
N ARG A 58 -4.46 11.42 18.33
CA ARG A 58 -5.24 12.65 18.62
C ARG A 58 -5.04 13.81 17.65
N GLN A 59 -4.22 13.68 16.60
CA GLN A 59 -4.11 14.78 15.64
C GLN A 59 -5.31 14.80 14.70
N ARG A 60 -6.12 15.85 14.82
CA ARG A 60 -7.10 16.21 13.80
C ARG A 60 -6.32 16.66 12.55
N PRO A 61 -6.53 16.02 11.38
CA PRO A 61 -5.79 16.34 10.16
C PRO A 61 -6.02 17.77 9.64
N THR A 62 -7.01 18.47 10.20
CA THR A 62 -7.32 19.84 9.84
C THR A 62 -6.43 20.84 10.58
N ASN A 63 -5.68 21.62 9.80
CA ASN A 63 -4.99 22.88 10.15
C ASN A 63 -3.58 22.83 10.78
N TRP A 64 -3.10 21.73 11.34
CA TRP A 64 -1.79 21.77 12.00
C TRP A 64 -0.62 21.87 10.99
N LEU A 65 -0.68 21.13 9.89
CA LEU A 65 0.30 21.20 8.80
C LEU A 65 0.27 22.57 8.14
N LEU A 66 -0.91 23.13 7.85
CA LEU A 66 -1.05 24.48 7.28
C LEU A 66 -0.39 25.57 8.15
N ARG A 67 -0.47 25.46 9.49
CA ARG A 67 0.23 26.36 10.43
C ARG A 67 1.74 26.17 10.45
N THR A 68 2.24 25.03 9.96
CA THR A 68 3.66 24.63 10.02
C THR A 68 4.34 24.55 8.66
N ILE A 69 3.65 24.85 7.55
CA ILE A 69 4.22 24.94 6.19
C ILE A 69 5.34 26.01 6.09
N GLY A 70 5.42 26.95 7.04
CA GLY A 70 6.54 27.90 7.20
C GLY A 70 7.43 27.63 8.41
N PHE A 71 7.26 26.52 9.12
CA PHE A 71 7.98 26.22 10.36
C PHE A 71 9.22 25.37 10.07
N ASP A 72 10.36 25.77 10.63
CA ASP A 72 11.59 24.99 10.54
C ASP A 72 11.54 23.82 11.53
N TRP A 73 11.42 22.60 11.01
CA TRP A 73 11.50 21.38 11.80
C TRP A 73 12.94 21.01 12.17
N GLY A 74 13.95 21.78 11.76
CA GLY A 74 15.35 21.56 12.12
C GLY A 74 15.64 21.63 13.63
N THR A 75 14.76 22.25 14.43
CA THR A 75 14.93 22.38 15.90
C THR A 75 14.01 21.50 16.74
N ARG A 76 13.02 20.82 16.14
CA ARG A 76 12.13 19.88 16.82
C ARG A 76 12.36 18.47 16.32
N GLU A 77 12.23 17.47 17.19
CA GLU A 77 12.26 16.08 16.76
C GLU A 77 11.14 15.84 15.72
N ALA A 78 11.56 15.56 14.48
CA ALA A 78 10.61 15.27 13.41
C ALA A 78 9.84 13.98 13.72
N PRO A 79 8.55 13.91 13.38
CA PRO A 79 7.70 12.74 13.65
C PRO A 79 8.22 11.44 13.01
N SER A 80 8.88 11.52 11.86
CA SER A 80 9.58 10.43 11.19
C SER A 80 10.64 10.99 10.26
N ARG A 81 11.59 10.15 9.81
CA ARG A 81 12.59 10.58 8.82
C ARG A 81 11.95 11.02 7.51
N MET A 82 10.97 10.25 7.01
CA MET A 82 10.22 10.58 5.80
C MET A 82 9.50 11.93 5.92
N PHE A 83 8.92 12.23 7.08
CA PHE A 83 8.30 13.53 7.32
C PHE A 83 9.31 14.68 7.19
N ALA A 84 10.48 14.55 7.80
CA ALA A 84 11.54 15.56 7.74
C ALA A 84 12.01 15.80 6.30
N ASP A 85 12.25 14.72 5.55
CA ASP A 85 12.73 14.81 4.17
C ASP A 85 11.65 15.46 3.25
N LEU A 86 10.37 15.14 3.45
CA LEU A 86 9.27 15.80 2.74
C LEU A 86 9.10 17.28 3.15
N ALA A 87 9.32 17.63 4.42
CA ALA A 87 9.30 19.02 4.88
C ALA A 87 10.40 19.86 4.20
N ASN A 88 11.60 19.29 4.06
CA ASN A 88 12.70 19.91 3.32
C ASN A 88 12.34 20.07 1.83
N GLY A 89 11.81 19.00 1.24
CA GLY A 89 11.37 18.98 -0.14
C GLY A 89 10.23 19.98 -0.42
N LEU A 90 9.33 20.21 0.53
CA LEU A 90 8.30 21.25 0.45
C LEU A 90 8.91 22.64 0.35
N ARG A 91 9.89 22.96 1.20
CA ARG A 91 10.59 24.25 1.16
C ARG A 91 11.31 24.46 -0.16
N ALA A 92 12.01 23.42 -0.65
CA ALA A 92 12.67 23.47 -1.94
C ALA A 92 11.67 23.64 -3.10
N TYR A 93 10.51 22.95 -3.05
CA TYR A 93 9.46 23.10 -4.05
C TYR A 93 8.88 24.51 -4.05
N GLN A 94 8.56 25.07 -2.87
CA GLN A 94 8.07 26.44 -2.71
C GLN A 94 9.08 27.49 -3.20
N ALA A 95 10.38 27.26 -3.01
CA ALA A 95 11.43 28.16 -3.48
C ALA A 95 11.69 28.09 -4.99
N SER A 96 11.28 27.01 -5.65
CA SER A 96 11.49 26.75 -7.08
C SER A 96 10.15 26.79 -7.84
N TRP A 97 9.57 25.62 -8.14
CA TRP A 97 8.34 25.46 -8.91
C TRP A 97 7.13 26.21 -8.32
N GLY A 98 7.13 26.42 -7.00
CA GLY A 98 6.12 27.17 -6.28
C GLY A 98 6.08 28.67 -6.63
N ARG A 99 7.19 29.26 -7.08
CA ARG A 99 7.27 30.71 -7.42
C ARG A 99 6.93 31.03 -8.87
N LEU A 100 6.72 30.02 -9.71
CA LEU A 100 6.44 30.23 -11.12
C LEU A 100 5.11 30.99 -11.33
N PRO A 101 4.99 31.87 -12.35
CA PRO A 101 3.76 32.60 -12.63
C PRO A 101 2.58 31.65 -12.90
N GLN A 102 1.43 31.83 -12.24
CA GLN A 102 0.29 30.89 -12.32
C GLN A 102 -0.64 31.13 -13.54
N VAL A 103 -0.09 31.65 -14.65
CA VAL A 103 -0.84 31.89 -15.89
C VAL A 103 -1.26 30.56 -16.51
N LYS A 104 -2.54 30.40 -16.84
CA LYS A 104 -3.05 29.18 -17.47
C LYS A 104 -2.65 29.14 -18.95
N VAL A 105 -1.99 28.06 -19.35
CA VAL A 105 -1.67 27.81 -20.76
C VAL A 105 -2.91 27.24 -21.46
N PRO A 106 -3.41 27.85 -22.56
CA PRO A 106 -4.58 27.35 -23.27
C PRO A 106 -4.40 25.90 -23.75
N VAL A 107 -5.47 25.10 -23.59
CA VAL A 107 -5.54 23.73 -24.13
C VAL A 107 -5.38 23.78 -25.66
N GLY A 108 -4.72 22.79 -26.23
CA GLY A 108 -4.51 22.70 -27.68
C GLY A 108 -3.43 21.69 -28.06
N PRO A 109 -2.94 21.73 -29.31
CA PRO A 109 -1.90 20.84 -29.81
C PRO A 109 -0.62 20.84 -28.97
N THR A 110 0.19 19.79 -29.10
CA THR A 110 1.50 19.67 -28.45
C THR A 110 2.44 20.81 -28.82
N LEU A 111 3.18 21.34 -27.84
CA LEU A 111 4.22 22.35 -28.05
C LEU A 111 5.60 21.70 -27.91
N LYS A 112 6.50 21.95 -28.88
CA LYS A 112 7.84 21.36 -28.95
C LYS A 112 8.86 22.32 -29.56
N LYS A 113 10.14 21.96 -29.51
CA LYS A 113 11.27 22.75 -30.01
C LYS A 113 11.00 23.32 -31.41
N GLY A 114 11.34 24.60 -31.60
CA GLY A 114 11.17 25.34 -32.86
C GLY A 114 9.79 25.98 -33.06
N MET A 115 8.79 25.66 -32.24
CA MET A 115 7.46 26.30 -32.34
C MET A 115 7.46 27.72 -31.79
N SER A 116 6.57 28.57 -32.32
CA SER A 116 6.35 29.95 -31.89
C SER A 116 4.85 30.28 -31.81
N GLY A 117 4.53 31.52 -31.44
CA GLY A 117 3.17 32.04 -31.38
C GLY A 117 2.57 32.05 -29.97
N ARG A 118 1.32 32.51 -29.88
CA ARG A 118 0.70 32.92 -28.61
C ARG A 118 0.73 31.86 -27.51
N ARG A 119 0.51 30.58 -27.83
CA ARG A 119 0.53 29.51 -26.82
C ARG A 119 1.94 29.25 -26.28
N VAL A 120 2.97 29.43 -27.11
CA VAL A 120 4.38 29.33 -26.68
C VAL A 120 4.74 30.52 -25.80
N GLU A 121 4.32 31.74 -26.15
CA GLU A 121 4.51 32.92 -25.29
C GLU A 121 3.92 32.71 -23.90
N VAL A 122 2.68 32.21 -23.82
CA VAL A 122 2.02 31.94 -22.53
C VAL A 122 2.71 30.82 -21.76
N LEU A 123 3.17 29.76 -22.44
CA LEU A 123 3.96 28.70 -21.80
C LEU A 123 5.27 29.27 -21.22
N ARG A 124 5.99 30.12 -21.97
CA ARG A 124 7.22 30.77 -21.50
C ARG A 124 6.96 31.60 -20.25
N THR A 125 5.91 32.43 -20.24
CA THR A 125 5.49 33.17 -19.05
C THR A 125 5.17 32.24 -17.88
N ARG A 126 4.44 31.13 -18.12
CA ARG A 126 4.14 30.12 -17.09
C ARG A 126 5.42 29.50 -16.51
N LEU A 127 6.47 29.37 -17.31
CA LEU A 127 7.77 28.85 -16.89
C LEU A 127 8.71 29.92 -16.30
N GLY A 128 8.24 31.16 -16.11
CA GLY A 128 9.03 32.26 -15.54
C GLY A 128 10.01 32.92 -16.52
N LEU A 129 9.83 32.68 -17.82
CA LEU A 129 10.65 33.26 -18.89
C LEU A 129 9.96 34.47 -19.54
N SER A 130 10.74 35.26 -20.27
CA SER A 130 10.20 36.26 -21.20
C SER A 130 9.30 35.60 -22.26
N PRO A 131 8.15 36.19 -22.64
CA PRO A 131 7.26 35.62 -23.65
C PRO A 131 7.92 35.50 -25.04
N ALA A 132 8.95 36.29 -25.34
CA ALA A 132 9.71 36.22 -26.58
C ALA A 132 10.72 35.07 -26.60
N GLY A 133 11.07 34.56 -27.79
CA GLY A 133 12.14 33.57 -27.99
C GLY A 133 11.69 32.17 -28.41
N GLY A 134 10.38 31.94 -28.55
CA GLY A 134 9.84 30.66 -29.05
C GLY A 134 10.14 29.46 -28.14
N TYR A 135 9.90 28.25 -28.63
CA TYR A 135 10.19 27.02 -27.90
C TYR A 135 11.65 26.62 -28.18
N ASN A 136 12.57 27.29 -27.49
CA ASN A 136 14.02 27.08 -27.60
C ASN A 136 14.53 25.99 -26.63
N ASP A 137 15.84 25.76 -26.60
CA ASP A 137 16.47 24.74 -25.74
C ASP A 137 16.26 25.01 -24.25
N GLU A 138 16.17 26.28 -23.84
CA GLU A 138 15.84 26.65 -22.47
C GLU A 138 14.46 26.13 -22.06
N VAL A 139 13.44 26.29 -22.92
CA VAL A 139 12.09 25.76 -22.66
C VAL A 139 12.10 24.24 -22.60
N VAL A 140 12.80 23.57 -23.53
CA VAL A 140 12.95 22.10 -23.54
C VAL A 140 13.53 21.62 -22.20
N ASN A 141 14.59 22.26 -21.73
CA ASN A 141 15.26 21.90 -20.48
C ASN A 141 14.37 22.10 -19.25
N ILE A 142 13.66 23.24 -19.16
CA ILE A 142 12.75 23.50 -18.04
C ILE A 142 11.56 22.54 -18.06
N VAL A 143 10.98 22.28 -19.24
CA VAL A 143 9.85 21.34 -19.37
C VAL A 143 10.29 19.92 -19.02
N SER A 144 11.46 19.48 -19.48
CA SER A 144 12.04 18.18 -19.11
C SER A 144 12.26 18.07 -17.60
N ALA A 145 12.82 19.10 -16.97
CA ALA A 145 13.00 19.15 -15.52
C ALA A 145 11.65 19.10 -14.77
N TYR A 146 10.65 19.84 -15.26
CA TYR A 146 9.29 19.83 -14.72
C TYR A 146 8.66 18.44 -14.83
N GLN A 147 8.70 17.80 -16.00
CA GLN A 147 8.17 16.46 -16.24
C GLN A 147 8.80 15.42 -15.30
N ARG A 148 10.13 15.50 -15.09
CA ARG A 148 10.85 14.61 -14.17
C ARG A 148 10.41 14.77 -12.72
N VAL A 149 10.19 16.01 -12.28
CA VAL A 149 9.70 16.29 -10.91
C VAL A 149 8.25 15.84 -10.76
N HIS A 150 7.40 16.07 -11.77
CA HIS A 150 5.96 15.87 -11.68
C HIS A 150 5.49 14.47 -12.12
N GLY A 151 6.42 13.57 -12.46
CA GLY A 151 6.12 12.17 -12.80
C GLY A 151 5.34 12.02 -14.11
N LEU A 152 5.60 12.86 -15.12
CA LEU A 152 4.80 12.96 -16.34
C LEU A 152 5.32 12.06 -17.49
N GLY A 153 5.82 10.88 -17.16
CA GLY A 153 6.40 9.95 -18.13
C GLY A 153 7.82 10.33 -18.55
N ALA A 154 8.11 10.23 -19.85
CA ALA A 154 9.42 10.59 -20.39
C ALA A 154 9.67 12.09 -20.20
N ALA A 155 10.84 12.43 -19.66
CA ALA A 155 11.29 13.82 -19.50
C ALA A 155 11.88 14.36 -20.82
N ASP A 156 11.08 14.33 -21.88
CA ASP A 156 11.48 14.64 -23.26
C ASP A 156 11.49 16.14 -23.60
N GLY A 157 11.00 16.99 -22.69
CA GLY A 157 10.89 18.42 -22.93
C GLY A 157 9.83 18.78 -23.97
N ILE A 158 8.86 17.91 -24.23
CA ILE A 158 7.71 18.15 -25.10
C ILE A 158 6.49 18.48 -24.24
N ALA A 159 5.93 19.68 -24.40
CA ALA A 159 4.74 20.09 -23.67
C ALA A 159 3.45 19.59 -24.34
N GLY A 160 3.17 18.29 -24.13
CA GLY A 160 1.91 17.64 -24.51
C GLY A 160 0.75 17.92 -23.54
N ARG A 161 -0.39 17.25 -23.76
CA ARG A 161 -1.63 17.42 -22.98
C ARG A 161 -1.41 17.30 -21.47
N ASP A 162 -0.69 16.27 -21.03
CA ASP A 162 -0.50 15.99 -19.60
C ASP A 162 0.44 17.00 -18.93
N THR A 163 1.46 17.47 -19.65
CA THR A 163 2.35 18.55 -19.19
C THR A 163 1.58 19.86 -19.00
N ILE A 164 0.77 20.25 -20.00
CA ILE A 164 -0.05 21.47 -19.91
C ILE A 164 -1.12 21.34 -18.81
N SER A 165 -1.78 20.18 -18.71
CA SER A 165 -2.76 19.91 -17.66
C SER A 165 -2.12 20.02 -16.27
N SER A 166 -0.95 19.40 -16.08
CA SER A 166 -0.17 19.47 -14.85
C SER A 166 0.20 20.91 -14.49
N LEU A 167 0.79 21.67 -15.41
CA LEU A 167 1.13 23.08 -15.20
C LEU A 167 -0.10 23.91 -14.79
N ASN A 168 -1.26 23.65 -15.40
CA ASN A 168 -2.49 24.37 -15.12
C ASN A 168 -3.17 24.00 -13.79
N ARG A 169 -2.75 22.93 -13.11
CA ARG A 169 -3.21 22.61 -11.73
C ARG A 169 -2.69 23.61 -10.71
N GLY A 170 -1.54 24.23 -10.99
CA GLY A 170 -0.97 25.28 -10.16
C GLY A 170 -0.10 24.78 -9.01
N ALA A 171 0.72 25.68 -8.46
CA ALA A 171 1.64 25.40 -7.36
C ALA A 171 0.91 24.93 -6.10
N ASP A 172 -0.20 25.58 -5.74
CA ASP A 172 -0.99 25.26 -4.56
C ASP A 172 -1.49 23.82 -4.55
N HIS A 173 -1.88 23.28 -5.72
CA HIS A 173 -2.29 21.89 -5.85
C HIS A 173 -1.16 20.93 -5.44
N TYR A 174 0.05 21.17 -5.94
CA TYR A 174 1.21 20.33 -5.67
C TYR A 174 1.74 20.50 -4.24
N ILE A 175 1.72 21.72 -3.70
CA ILE A 175 2.02 21.99 -2.27
C ILE A 175 1.07 21.20 -1.37
N ARG A 176 -0.24 21.19 -1.68
CA ARG A 176 -1.22 20.38 -0.94
C ARG A 176 -0.96 18.89 -1.07
N ARG A 177 -0.55 18.40 -2.24
CA ARG A 177 -0.13 16.99 -2.40
C ARG A 177 1.09 16.63 -1.55
N ILE A 178 2.09 17.52 -1.47
CA ILE A 178 3.24 17.33 -0.57
C ILE A 178 2.76 17.27 0.89
N ALA A 179 1.88 18.20 1.30
CA ALA A 179 1.34 18.23 2.67
C ALA A 179 0.52 16.98 3.02
N ILE A 180 -0.29 16.44 2.08
CA ILE A 180 -0.98 15.15 2.26
C ILE A 180 0.01 14.03 2.53
N ASN A 181 1.10 13.97 1.77
CA ASN A 181 2.11 12.94 1.94
C ASN A 181 2.91 13.14 3.24
N MET A 182 3.11 14.37 3.70
CA MET A 182 3.64 14.63 5.04
C MET A 182 2.70 14.11 6.13
N GLU A 183 1.38 14.29 6.01
CA GLU A 183 0.41 13.71 6.95
C GLU A 183 0.45 12.16 6.94
N ARG A 184 0.60 11.54 5.77
CA ARG A 184 0.81 10.08 5.69
C ARG A 184 2.13 9.64 6.33
N ALA A 185 3.21 10.39 6.08
CA ALA A 185 4.52 10.14 6.70
C ALA A 185 4.52 10.35 8.22
N PHE A 186 3.59 11.13 8.75
CA PHE A 186 3.38 11.29 10.18
C PHE A 186 2.88 10.00 10.85
N ARG A 187 2.23 9.10 10.10
CA ARG A 187 1.72 7.81 10.59
C ARG A 187 2.79 6.71 10.63
N LEU A 188 3.97 6.97 10.05
CA LEU A 188 5.14 6.10 10.09
C LEU A 188 5.83 6.16 11.46
N PRO A 189 6.68 5.19 11.80
CA PRO A 189 7.33 5.16 13.09
C PRO A 189 8.22 6.37 13.35
N LYS A 190 8.20 6.83 14.60
CA LYS A 190 9.19 7.78 15.11
C LYS A 190 10.58 7.17 15.04
N THR A 191 11.56 8.00 14.73
CA THR A 191 12.98 7.64 14.79
C THR A 191 13.31 7.04 16.17
N GLY A 192 14.01 5.91 16.18
CA GLY A 192 14.44 5.19 17.37
C GLY A 192 13.35 4.33 18.02
N LYS A 193 12.11 4.32 17.49
CA LYS A 193 11.01 3.56 18.10
C LYS A 193 11.17 2.06 17.90
N PHE A 194 11.72 1.63 16.77
CA PHE A 194 11.91 0.22 16.43
C PHE A 194 13.30 -0.02 15.85
N ASP A 195 13.94 -1.11 16.30
CA ASP A 195 15.21 -1.56 15.73
C ASP A 195 15.03 -2.11 14.32
N ARG A 196 13.89 -2.76 14.05
CA ARG A 196 13.56 -3.35 12.75
C ARG A 196 12.09 -3.13 12.42
N TYR A 197 11.80 -2.72 11.19
CA TYR A 197 10.44 -2.62 10.68
C TYR A 197 10.42 -2.63 9.15
N VAL A 198 9.25 -2.88 8.59
CA VAL A 198 9.01 -2.89 7.14
C VAL A 198 8.08 -1.74 6.79
N VAL A 199 8.36 -1.06 5.67
CA VAL A 199 7.41 -0.12 5.05
C VAL A 199 7.00 -0.67 3.70
N VAL A 200 5.71 -0.93 3.53
CA VAL A 200 5.12 -1.25 2.23
C VAL A 200 4.50 0.02 1.67
N ASP A 201 5.10 0.61 0.65
CA ASP A 201 4.53 1.76 -0.04
C ASP A 201 3.65 1.30 -1.21
N SER A 202 2.35 1.19 -0.96
CA SER A 202 1.38 0.82 -1.98
C SER A 202 1.17 1.91 -3.05
N GLY A 203 1.60 3.15 -2.81
CA GLY A 203 1.56 4.23 -3.81
C GLY A 203 2.71 4.16 -4.81
N ALA A 204 3.82 3.51 -4.44
CA ALA A 204 4.97 3.24 -5.32
C ALA A 204 5.09 1.77 -5.75
N ALA A 205 4.33 0.86 -5.13
CA ALA A 205 4.47 -0.59 -5.27
C ALA A 205 5.91 -1.03 -4.96
N GLU A 206 6.40 -0.62 -3.79
CA GLU A 206 7.74 -0.87 -3.26
C GLU A 206 7.69 -1.28 -1.78
N VAL A 207 8.69 -2.04 -1.36
CA VAL A 207 8.87 -2.48 0.02
C VAL A 207 10.27 -2.09 0.48
N TYR A 208 10.37 -1.54 1.69
CA TYR A 208 11.60 -1.09 2.30
C TYR A 208 11.80 -1.78 3.65
N LEU A 209 12.99 -2.34 3.86
CA LEU A 209 13.38 -3.01 5.09
C LEU A 209 14.27 -2.06 5.89
N PHE A 210 13.88 -1.75 7.12
CA PHE A 210 14.60 -0.79 7.95
C PHE A 210 15.31 -1.49 9.12
N ASP A 211 16.59 -1.15 9.30
CA ASP A 211 17.37 -1.47 10.50
C ASP A 211 17.82 -0.15 11.15
N ARG A 212 17.37 0.12 12.38
CA ARG A 212 17.65 1.34 13.16
C ARG A 212 17.42 2.63 12.34
N ASP A 213 16.22 2.74 11.76
CA ASP A 213 15.75 3.83 10.91
C ASP A 213 16.54 4.07 9.61
N ARG A 214 17.41 3.13 9.22
CA ARG A 214 18.11 3.15 7.94
C ARG A 214 17.54 2.08 7.03
N VAL A 215 17.36 2.41 5.75
CA VAL A 215 16.99 1.42 4.73
C VAL A 215 18.14 0.43 4.59
N ALA A 216 17.93 -0.79 5.07
CA ALA A 216 18.86 -1.90 4.97
C ALA A 216 18.76 -2.57 3.59
N ASP A 217 17.54 -2.67 3.06
CA ASP A 217 17.26 -3.20 1.72
C ASP A 217 15.93 -2.64 1.20
N GLY A 218 15.69 -2.75 -0.10
CA GLY A 218 14.45 -2.39 -0.75
C GLY A 218 14.18 -3.24 -1.99
N MET A 219 12.91 -3.50 -2.27
CA MET A 219 12.48 -4.32 -3.40
C MET A 219 11.19 -3.82 -4.02
N ARG A 220 10.96 -4.19 -5.27
CA ARG A 220 9.66 -3.96 -5.92
C ARG A 220 8.60 -4.87 -5.30
N ALA A 221 7.36 -4.42 -5.38
CA ALA A 221 6.20 -5.20 -4.99
C ALA A 221 5.11 -5.16 -6.05
N VAL A 222 4.19 -6.12 -5.98
CA VAL A 222 2.89 -6.06 -6.66
C VAL A 222 1.83 -5.93 -5.58
N VAL A 223 1.03 -4.89 -5.68
CA VAL A 223 0.03 -4.52 -4.67
C VAL A 223 -1.38 -4.58 -5.26
N GLY A 224 -2.36 -4.34 -4.42
CA GLY A 224 -3.77 -4.36 -4.77
C GLY A 224 -4.11 -3.52 -5.99
N SER A 225 -5.11 -3.92 -6.75
CA SER A 225 -5.63 -3.11 -7.84
C SER A 225 -6.46 -1.92 -7.34
N PRO A 226 -6.81 -0.95 -8.20
CA PRO A 226 -7.75 0.10 -7.82
C PRO A 226 -9.12 -0.42 -7.35
N LYS A 227 -9.50 -1.66 -7.70
CA LYS A 227 -10.74 -2.31 -7.22
C LYS A 227 -10.55 -3.00 -5.87
N THR A 228 -9.34 -3.45 -5.58
CA THR A 228 -8.96 -4.30 -4.44
C THR A 228 -7.73 -3.72 -3.77
N LYS A 229 -7.85 -2.48 -3.30
CA LYS A 229 -6.73 -1.66 -2.84
C LYS A 229 -6.02 -2.31 -1.65
N THR A 230 -4.69 -2.30 -1.63
CA THR A 230 -3.93 -2.61 -0.41
C THR A 230 -4.20 -1.50 0.62
N PRO A 231 -4.65 -1.83 1.83
CA PRO A 231 -5.04 -0.83 2.80
C PRO A 231 -3.85 -0.15 3.46
N MET A 232 -4.01 1.12 3.84
CA MET A 232 -3.06 1.77 4.75
C MET A 232 -3.26 1.27 6.18
N MET A 233 -2.26 0.58 6.74
CA MET A 233 -2.35 -0.01 8.06
C MET A 233 -0.99 -0.26 8.72
N ALA A 234 -0.97 -0.37 10.04
CA ALA A 234 0.16 -0.84 10.81
C ALA A 234 -0.21 -2.16 11.50
N VAL A 235 0.59 -3.19 11.30
CA VAL A 235 0.36 -4.56 11.79
C VAL A 235 1.69 -5.26 12.12
N LEU A 236 1.67 -6.22 13.04
CA LEU A 236 2.82 -7.05 13.37
C LEU A 236 2.88 -8.30 12.48
N LEU A 237 4.04 -8.53 11.86
CA LEU A 237 4.40 -9.78 11.20
C LEU A 237 4.88 -10.77 12.25
N ARG A 238 4.22 -11.93 12.34
CA ARG A 238 4.41 -12.90 13.43
C ARG A 238 4.91 -14.25 12.95
N ASP A 239 4.49 -14.67 11.75
CA ASP A 239 4.82 -16.01 11.24
C ASP A 239 5.22 -15.96 9.77
N ALA A 240 5.91 -16.99 9.33
CA ALA A 240 6.05 -17.34 7.92
C ALA A 240 5.63 -18.79 7.69
N LEU A 241 5.06 -19.05 6.52
CA LEU A 241 4.73 -20.38 6.03
C LEU A 241 5.60 -20.66 4.80
N ALA A 242 6.48 -21.64 4.90
CA ALA A 242 7.20 -22.18 3.75
C ALA A 242 6.30 -23.17 3.01
N ASN A 243 6.34 -23.15 1.67
CA ASN A 243 5.55 -23.99 0.78
C ASN A 243 4.05 -24.01 1.15
N PRO A 244 3.40 -22.84 1.21
CA PRO A 244 2.06 -22.75 1.75
C PRO A 244 1.00 -23.38 0.83
N TYR A 245 -0.06 -23.92 1.41
CA TYR A 245 -1.31 -24.10 0.68
C TYR A 245 -1.93 -22.74 0.42
N TRP A 246 -2.40 -22.48 -0.80
CA TRP A 246 -3.19 -21.28 -1.05
C TRP A 246 -4.66 -21.55 -0.88
N ASN A 247 -5.29 -20.99 0.15
CA ASN A 247 -6.71 -21.16 0.39
C ASN A 247 -7.48 -20.09 -0.39
N VAL A 248 -8.08 -20.48 -1.51
CA VAL A 248 -8.71 -19.55 -2.46
C VAL A 248 -9.87 -18.82 -1.78
N PRO A 249 -9.85 -17.48 -1.74
CA PRO A 249 -10.93 -16.65 -1.24
C PRO A 249 -12.30 -17.05 -1.83
N PRO A 250 -13.38 -17.09 -1.04
CA PRO A 250 -14.75 -17.31 -1.52
C PRO A 250 -15.09 -16.48 -2.76
N GLU A 251 -14.74 -15.19 -2.79
CA GLU A 251 -14.99 -14.36 -3.96
C GLU A 251 -14.23 -14.81 -5.21
N LEU A 252 -12.99 -15.30 -5.07
CA LEU A 252 -12.23 -15.85 -6.19
C LEU A 252 -12.74 -17.23 -6.61
N VAL A 253 -13.25 -18.03 -5.66
CA VAL A 253 -13.96 -19.27 -6.00
C VAL A 253 -15.15 -18.96 -6.90
N ARG A 254 -15.93 -17.93 -6.56
CA ARG A 254 -17.08 -17.48 -7.35
C ARG A 254 -16.69 -16.86 -8.70
N SER A 255 -15.84 -15.85 -8.66
CA SER A 255 -15.56 -14.99 -9.82
C SER A 255 -14.59 -15.59 -10.82
N LEU A 256 -13.74 -16.54 -10.38
CA LEU A 256 -12.70 -17.16 -11.20
C LEU A 256 -12.88 -18.69 -11.28
N THR A 257 -12.70 -19.41 -10.17
CA THR A 257 -12.63 -20.88 -10.16
C THR A 257 -13.87 -21.54 -10.75
N ALA A 258 -15.06 -21.19 -10.27
CA ALA A 258 -16.32 -21.76 -10.72
C ALA A 258 -16.62 -21.42 -12.20
N LYS A 259 -16.26 -20.20 -12.64
CA LYS A 259 -16.39 -19.80 -14.04
C LYS A 259 -15.43 -20.55 -14.96
N ARG A 260 -14.18 -20.80 -14.52
CA ARG A 260 -13.22 -21.60 -15.28
C ARG A 260 -13.64 -23.06 -15.34
N ILE A 261 -14.14 -23.64 -14.26
CA ILE A 261 -14.73 -24.98 -14.27
C ILE A 261 -15.90 -25.08 -15.26
N GLY A 262 -16.75 -24.04 -15.34
CA GLY A 262 -17.84 -24.00 -16.32
C GLY A 262 -17.38 -23.99 -17.78
N LYS A 263 -16.17 -23.50 -18.06
CA LYS A 263 -15.58 -23.39 -19.42
C LYS A 263 -14.65 -24.54 -19.78
N GLU A 264 -13.82 -24.96 -18.84
CA GLU A 264 -12.71 -25.91 -19.02
C GLU A 264 -13.04 -27.30 -18.45
N GLY A 265 -14.12 -27.42 -17.67
CA GLY A 265 -14.48 -28.63 -16.95
C GLY A 265 -13.71 -28.83 -15.64
N LEU A 266 -13.96 -29.95 -14.96
CA LEU A 266 -13.31 -30.27 -13.68
C LEU A 266 -11.81 -30.57 -13.81
N SER A 267 -11.31 -30.82 -15.03
CA SER A 267 -9.88 -30.95 -15.30
C SER A 267 -9.10 -29.70 -14.90
N TYR A 268 -9.74 -28.52 -14.88
CA TYR A 268 -9.17 -27.28 -14.34
C TYR A 268 -8.58 -27.48 -12.93
N LEU A 269 -9.30 -28.14 -12.02
CA LEU A 269 -8.81 -28.34 -10.65
C LEU A 269 -7.54 -29.19 -10.64
N LYS A 270 -7.48 -30.25 -11.46
CA LYS A 270 -6.29 -31.09 -11.58
C LYS A 270 -5.12 -30.34 -12.21
N ASN A 271 -5.37 -29.62 -13.31
CA ASN A 271 -4.35 -28.89 -14.09
C ASN A 271 -3.70 -27.77 -13.29
N TYR A 272 -4.43 -27.16 -12.35
CA TYR A 272 -3.94 -26.09 -11.49
C TYR A 272 -3.70 -26.53 -10.05
N HIS A 273 -3.73 -27.85 -9.78
CA HIS A 273 -3.39 -28.48 -8.51
C HIS A 273 -4.25 -28.02 -7.32
N TYR A 274 -5.55 -27.85 -7.55
CA TYR A 274 -6.54 -27.56 -6.53
C TYR A 274 -7.15 -28.82 -5.92
N GLU A 275 -7.42 -28.73 -4.61
CA GLU A 275 -8.25 -29.65 -3.85
C GLU A 275 -9.53 -28.95 -3.41
N VAL A 276 -10.62 -29.72 -3.28
CA VAL A 276 -11.90 -29.26 -2.75
C VAL A 276 -12.15 -29.97 -1.45
N LEU A 277 -12.44 -29.22 -0.40
CA LEU A 277 -12.78 -29.73 0.92
C LEU A 277 -14.22 -29.36 1.29
N SER A 278 -14.82 -30.19 2.14
CA SER A 278 -16.23 -30.08 2.58
C SER A 278 -16.58 -28.69 3.10
N ASP A 279 -15.65 -28.10 3.84
CA ASP A 279 -15.79 -26.82 4.52
C ASP A 279 -14.38 -26.30 4.90
N TRP A 280 -14.36 -25.31 5.78
CA TRP A 280 -13.16 -24.61 6.22
C TRP A 280 -12.75 -24.93 7.66
N GLY A 281 -13.48 -25.81 8.33
CA GLY A 281 -13.16 -26.25 9.69
C GLY A 281 -11.91 -27.12 9.72
N ASN A 282 -11.38 -27.33 10.92
CA ASN A 282 -10.18 -28.14 11.14
C ASN A 282 -10.37 -29.61 10.74
N ASN A 283 -11.62 -30.08 10.71
CA ASN A 283 -11.98 -31.46 10.35
C ASN A 283 -12.49 -31.60 8.90
N ALA A 284 -12.29 -30.58 8.06
CA ALA A 284 -12.73 -30.61 6.68
C ALA A 284 -12.10 -31.77 5.91
N THR A 285 -12.91 -32.54 5.19
CA THR A 285 -12.46 -33.70 4.41
C THR A 285 -12.39 -33.39 2.93
N LEU A 286 -11.56 -34.13 2.18
CA LEU A 286 -11.55 -34.04 0.72
C LEU A 286 -12.91 -34.46 0.16
N MET A 287 -13.42 -33.66 -0.77
CA MET A 287 -14.73 -33.84 -1.39
C MET A 287 -14.59 -34.09 -2.90
N ASP A 288 -15.44 -34.94 -3.47
CA ASP A 288 -15.54 -35.08 -4.93
C ASP A 288 -16.04 -33.76 -5.54
N PRO A 289 -15.25 -33.07 -6.39
CA PRO A 289 -15.66 -31.84 -7.04
C PRO A 289 -16.95 -31.96 -7.88
N LYS A 290 -17.34 -33.17 -8.31
CA LYS A 290 -18.59 -33.40 -9.04
C LYS A 290 -19.84 -33.16 -8.19
N ALA A 291 -19.73 -33.31 -6.86
CA ALA A 291 -20.83 -33.08 -5.94
C ALA A 291 -21.11 -31.59 -5.69
N VAL A 292 -20.25 -30.69 -6.19
CA VAL A 292 -20.40 -29.24 -6.03
C VAL A 292 -21.20 -28.65 -7.21
N ASN A 293 -22.24 -27.87 -6.91
CA ASN A 293 -22.97 -27.10 -7.92
C ASN A 293 -22.19 -25.83 -8.32
N TRP A 294 -21.16 -26.00 -9.16
CA TRP A 294 -20.32 -24.92 -9.65
C TRP A 294 -21.09 -23.85 -10.44
N LYS A 295 -22.16 -24.24 -11.15
CA LYS A 295 -22.99 -23.30 -11.91
C LYS A 295 -23.71 -22.32 -10.98
N ALA A 296 -24.28 -22.81 -9.87
CA ALA A 296 -24.93 -21.96 -8.87
C ALA A 296 -23.94 -21.04 -8.14
N ILE A 297 -22.70 -21.51 -7.93
CA ILE A 297 -21.63 -20.66 -7.40
C ILE A 297 -21.27 -19.57 -8.43
N ALA A 298 -20.98 -19.94 -9.68
CA ALA A 298 -20.57 -19.02 -10.74
C ALA A 298 -21.62 -17.93 -11.05
N SER A 299 -22.91 -18.24 -10.92
CA SER A 299 -24.03 -17.30 -11.10
C SER A 299 -24.29 -16.42 -9.88
N GLY A 300 -23.67 -16.71 -8.73
CA GLY A 300 -23.94 -16.02 -7.47
C GLY A 300 -25.21 -16.48 -6.76
N GLN A 301 -25.92 -17.49 -7.28
CA GLN A 301 -27.11 -18.08 -6.64
C GLN A 301 -26.76 -18.77 -5.30
N LYS A 302 -25.52 -19.25 -5.15
CA LYS A 302 -25.04 -19.88 -3.93
C LYS A 302 -23.64 -19.35 -3.57
N GLN A 303 -23.45 -18.99 -2.30
CA GLN A 303 -22.12 -18.66 -1.79
C GLN A 303 -21.29 -19.96 -1.62
N PRO A 304 -19.99 -19.95 -1.91
CA PRO A 304 -19.15 -21.12 -1.75
C PRO A 304 -18.88 -21.38 -0.25
N THR A 305 -19.54 -22.38 0.31
CA THR A 305 -19.28 -22.88 1.68
C THR A 305 -18.14 -23.90 1.74
N ILE A 306 -17.77 -24.44 0.58
CA ILE A 306 -16.61 -25.32 0.40
C ILE A 306 -15.31 -24.54 0.51
N ARG A 307 -14.21 -25.24 0.82
CA ARG A 307 -12.85 -24.70 0.75
C ARG A 307 -12.16 -25.24 -0.49
N VAL A 308 -11.72 -24.33 -1.37
CA VAL A 308 -10.84 -24.67 -2.48
C VAL A 308 -9.43 -24.25 -2.10
N ARG A 309 -8.46 -25.17 -2.13
CA ARG A 309 -7.06 -24.83 -1.84
C ARG A 309 -6.13 -25.30 -2.95
N GLN A 310 -5.14 -24.49 -3.30
CA GLN A 310 -4.04 -24.90 -4.17
C GLN A 310 -2.98 -25.58 -3.34
N LYS A 311 -2.45 -26.71 -3.83
CA LYS A 311 -1.36 -27.43 -3.16
C LYS A 311 -0.04 -26.67 -3.21
N PRO A 312 0.89 -26.94 -2.28
CA PRO A 312 2.27 -26.48 -2.37
C PRO A 312 2.93 -26.90 -3.68
N GLY A 313 3.80 -26.03 -4.21
CA GLY A 313 4.57 -26.28 -5.43
C GLY A 313 4.97 -24.98 -6.16
N PRO A 314 5.87 -25.05 -7.15
CA PRO A 314 6.40 -23.87 -7.84
C PRO A 314 5.36 -23.10 -8.66
N TRP A 315 4.20 -23.69 -8.93
CA TRP A 315 3.05 -23.05 -9.61
C TRP A 315 2.05 -22.42 -8.63
N ASN A 316 2.25 -22.55 -7.33
CA ASN A 316 1.34 -22.06 -6.31
C ASN A 316 1.25 -20.52 -6.41
N SER A 317 0.04 -19.97 -6.38
CA SER A 317 -0.17 -18.52 -6.57
C SER A 317 0.45 -17.66 -5.45
N MET A 318 0.73 -18.26 -4.29
CA MET A 318 1.47 -17.63 -3.17
C MET A 318 2.98 -17.88 -3.21
N GLY A 319 3.46 -18.58 -4.25
CA GLY A 319 4.86 -18.95 -4.40
C GLY A 319 5.35 -19.89 -3.29
N GLU A 320 6.62 -19.77 -2.95
CA GLU A 320 7.28 -20.65 -1.98
C GLU A 320 7.16 -20.18 -0.53
N MET A 321 6.69 -18.94 -0.29
CA MET A 321 6.61 -18.40 1.07
C MET A 321 5.50 -17.38 1.25
N LYS A 322 4.78 -17.49 2.38
CA LYS A 322 3.81 -16.50 2.87
C LYS A 322 4.29 -15.94 4.21
N PHE A 323 4.19 -14.65 4.40
CA PHE A 323 4.50 -13.96 5.66
C PHE A 323 3.21 -13.42 6.27
N GLU A 324 2.86 -13.97 7.41
CA GLU A 324 1.59 -13.73 8.09
C GLU A 324 1.67 -12.53 9.02
N MET A 325 0.67 -11.68 8.89
CA MET A 325 0.44 -10.51 9.72
C MET A 325 -1.03 -10.58 10.14
N PRO A 326 -1.39 -11.22 11.26
CA PRO A 326 -2.79 -11.43 11.62
C PRO A 326 -3.60 -10.11 11.60
N ASN A 327 -4.63 -10.04 10.75
CA ASN A 327 -5.50 -8.87 10.62
C ASN A 327 -6.87 -9.24 10.05
N ASP A 328 -7.87 -8.40 10.32
CA ASP A 328 -9.26 -8.60 9.86
C ASP A 328 -9.46 -8.37 8.35
N TYR A 329 -8.44 -7.87 7.65
CA TYR A 329 -8.50 -7.50 6.24
C TYR A 329 -7.95 -8.58 5.31
N GLY A 330 -7.49 -9.73 5.82
CA GLY A 330 -6.97 -10.83 5.01
C GLY A 330 -5.71 -10.48 4.21
N ILE A 331 -4.94 -9.48 4.66
CA ILE A 331 -3.74 -9.01 3.96
C ILE A 331 -2.49 -9.68 4.50
N TYR A 332 -1.63 -10.17 3.61
CA TYR A 332 -0.34 -10.77 3.94
C TYR A 332 0.71 -10.41 2.88
N LEU A 333 1.99 -10.64 3.18
CA LEU A 333 3.06 -10.58 2.18
C LEU A 333 3.33 -11.99 1.67
N HIS A 334 3.66 -12.16 0.40
CA HIS A 334 3.97 -13.50 -0.11
C HIS A 334 4.83 -13.47 -1.37
N ASP A 335 5.37 -14.63 -1.72
CA ASP A 335 6.06 -14.88 -2.97
C ASP A 335 5.09 -15.01 -4.16
N THR A 336 5.58 -15.11 -5.38
CA THR A 336 4.74 -15.42 -6.55
C THR A 336 5.56 -16.10 -7.64
N PRO A 337 4.96 -17.05 -8.39
CA PRO A 337 5.60 -17.62 -9.56
C PRO A 337 5.74 -16.61 -10.71
N HIS A 338 4.93 -15.54 -10.68
CA HIS A 338 4.86 -14.53 -11.73
C HIS A 338 5.89 -13.41 -11.52
N LYS A 339 7.18 -13.76 -11.63
CA LYS A 339 8.31 -12.83 -11.42
C LYS A 339 8.39 -11.73 -12.48
N GLU A 340 7.84 -11.96 -13.66
CA GLU A 340 7.73 -10.98 -14.74
C GLU A 340 6.97 -9.71 -14.34
N LEU A 341 6.05 -9.80 -13.37
CA LEU A 341 5.24 -8.67 -12.91
C LEU A 341 6.08 -7.56 -12.26
N PHE A 342 7.24 -7.88 -11.70
CA PHE A 342 8.10 -6.87 -11.06
C PHE A 342 8.79 -5.96 -12.09
N SER A 343 8.90 -6.38 -13.35
CA SER A 343 9.40 -5.56 -14.45
C SER A 343 8.32 -4.73 -15.15
N ALA A 344 7.04 -4.94 -14.80
CA ALA A 344 5.94 -4.18 -15.38
C ALA A 344 5.89 -2.74 -14.85
N SER A 345 5.42 -1.83 -15.71
CA SER A 345 5.13 -0.44 -15.34
C SER A 345 3.90 -0.34 -14.43
N ASP A 346 2.90 -1.20 -14.64
CA ASP A 346 1.73 -1.36 -13.78
C ASP A 346 1.90 -2.56 -12.85
N ARG A 347 1.99 -2.28 -11.55
CA ARG A 347 2.10 -3.29 -10.48
C ARG A 347 0.92 -3.25 -9.50
N TRP A 348 -0.18 -2.58 -9.86
CA TRP A 348 -1.42 -2.53 -9.08
C TRP A 348 -2.44 -3.55 -9.63
N VAL A 349 -2.10 -4.83 -9.54
CA VAL A 349 -2.86 -5.92 -10.17
C VAL A 349 -3.29 -7.03 -9.20
N SER A 350 -2.89 -6.96 -7.93
CA SER A 350 -3.24 -7.98 -6.93
C SER A 350 -4.67 -7.79 -6.40
N ASN A 351 -5.15 -8.79 -5.66
CA ASN A 351 -6.44 -8.72 -4.96
C ASN A 351 -6.37 -8.09 -3.57
N GLY A 352 -5.28 -7.40 -3.22
CA GLY A 352 -5.12 -6.66 -1.95
C GLY A 352 -3.82 -7.02 -1.23
N CYS A 353 -3.41 -8.29 -1.26
CA CYS A 353 -2.15 -8.76 -0.70
C CYS A 353 -0.93 -8.23 -1.46
N VAL A 354 0.25 -8.36 -0.85
CA VAL A 354 1.49 -7.79 -1.36
C VAL A 354 2.42 -8.91 -1.81
N ARG A 355 2.74 -8.95 -3.11
CA ARG A 355 3.74 -9.88 -3.65
C ARG A 355 5.11 -9.25 -3.58
N LEU A 356 6.11 -10.00 -3.11
CA LEU A 356 7.49 -9.55 -2.98
C LEU A 356 8.31 -9.96 -4.20
N GLU A 357 9.13 -9.05 -4.73
CA GLU A 357 10.07 -9.33 -5.84
C GLU A 357 11.01 -10.48 -5.45
N ASP A 358 11.59 -10.38 -4.25
CA ASP A 358 12.52 -11.35 -3.71
C ASP A 358 12.16 -11.73 -2.26
N TYR A 359 11.37 -12.80 -2.13
CA TYR A 359 11.00 -13.34 -0.82
C TYR A 359 12.21 -13.91 -0.06
N LYS A 360 13.27 -14.36 -0.75
CA LYS A 360 14.45 -14.97 -0.11
C LYS A 360 15.26 -13.90 0.60
N ARG A 361 15.43 -12.74 -0.03
CA ARG A 361 16.02 -11.55 0.61
C ARG A 361 15.20 -11.11 1.82
N PHE A 362 13.87 -11.03 1.67
CA PHE A 362 12.98 -10.68 2.79
C PHE A 362 13.08 -11.67 3.95
N ALA A 363 13.01 -12.97 3.67
CA ALA A 363 13.14 -14.04 4.67
C ALA A 363 14.51 -14.02 5.34
N THR A 364 15.59 -13.83 4.57
CA THR A 364 16.95 -13.75 5.10
C THR A 364 17.11 -12.56 6.04
N TRP A 365 16.54 -11.41 5.69
CA TRP A 365 16.53 -10.25 6.59
C TRP A 365 15.76 -10.53 7.88
N LEU A 366 14.62 -11.23 7.79
CA LEU A 366 13.73 -11.53 8.92
C LEU A 366 14.29 -12.61 9.87
N PHE A 367 14.85 -13.69 9.32
CA PHE A 367 15.24 -14.90 10.06
C PHE A 367 16.76 -15.15 10.12
N GLY A 368 17.57 -14.38 9.39
CA GLY A 368 19.00 -14.66 9.18
C GLY A 368 19.28 -15.73 8.12
N GLY A 369 18.25 -16.21 7.43
CA GLY A 369 18.30 -17.19 6.34
C GLY A 369 16.90 -17.46 5.79
N VAL A 370 16.76 -18.37 4.83
CA VAL A 370 15.44 -18.77 4.32
C VAL A 370 14.97 -20.02 5.09
N PRO A 371 13.95 -19.91 5.96
CA PRO A 371 13.46 -21.08 6.70
C PRO A 371 12.71 -22.02 5.75
N GLY A 372 12.72 -23.32 6.08
CA GLY A 372 12.01 -24.34 5.30
C GLY A 372 12.66 -24.71 3.96
N ASN A 373 13.94 -24.35 3.75
CA ASN A 373 14.67 -24.76 2.56
C ASN A 373 14.70 -26.29 2.42
N GLY A 374 14.26 -26.81 1.27
CA GLY A 374 14.18 -28.26 0.99
C GLY A 374 12.96 -28.98 1.57
N VAL A 375 12.08 -28.28 2.29
CA VAL A 375 10.78 -28.84 2.71
C VAL A 375 9.85 -28.90 1.51
N VAL A 376 9.00 -29.93 1.42
CA VAL A 376 8.04 -30.09 0.31
C VAL A 376 6.60 -29.78 0.74
N ASN A 377 6.30 -29.96 2.03
CA ASN A 377 5.00 -29.67 2.61
C ASN A 377 4.98 -28.29 3.27
N GLU A 378 3.78 -27.78 3.54
CA GLU A 378 3.64 -26.54 4.30
C GLU A 378 4.26 -26.68 5.69
N GLN A 379 5.09 -25.69 6.07
CA GLN A 379 5.67 -25.61 7.40
C GLN A 379 5.62 -24.18 7.92
N ARG A 380 5.14 -24.02 9.17
CA ARG A 380 5.10 -22.74 9.87
C ARG A 380 6.39 -22.48 10.64
N PHE A 381 6.83 -21.23 10.62
CA PHE A 381 7.95 -20.69 11.37
C PHE A 381 7.54 -19.42 12.08
N GLU A 382 7.71 -19.38 13.40
CA GLU A 382 7.49 -18.17 14.18
C GLU A 382 8.65 -17.20 13.98
N VAL A 383 8.35 -15.91 13.85
CA VAL A 383 9.36 -14.87 13.80
C VAL A 383 9.89 -14.63 15.21
N PRO A 384 11.22 -14.74 15.46
CA PRO A 384 11.78 -14.65 16.81
C PRO A 384 11.40 -13.37 17.58
N ARG A 385 11.20 -12.27 16.85
CA ARG A 385 10.67 -11.01 17.37
C ARG A 385 9.67 -10.46 16.36
N PRO A 386 8.39 -10.26 16.73
CA PRO A 386 7.40 -9.70 15.82
C PRO A 386 7.90 -8.41 15.17
N VAL A 387 7.77 -8.30 13.85
CA VAL A 387 8.28 -7.16 13.09
C VAL A 387 7.12 -6.25 12.69
N PRO A 388 7.13 -4.97 13.07
CA PRO A 388 6.15 -4.00 12.58
C PRO A 388 6.21 -3.84 11.06
N VAL A 389 5.04 -3.86 10.44
CA VAL A 389 4.83 -3.59 9.02
C VAL A 389 3.89 -2.39 8.89
N PHE A 390 4.41 -1.32 8.29
CA PHE A 390 3.66 -0.11 7.99
C PHE A 390 3.31 -0.09 6.51
N MET A 391 2.07 -0.39 6.18
CA MET A 391 1.52 -0.26 4.84
C MET A 391 1.05 1.17 4.64
N THR A 392 1.75 1.93 3.83
CA THR A 392 1.49 3.34 3.53
C THR A 392 1.16 3.53 2.04
N TYR A 393 0.93 4.78 1.64
CA TYR A 393 0.61 5.16 0.28
C TYR A 393 1.22 6.53 -0.06
N MET A 394 2.43 6.53 -0.62
CA MET A 394 3.17 7.75 -0.92
C MET A 394 3.16 8.06 -2.41
N THR A 395 2.46 9.13 -2.75
CA THR A 395 2.40 9.69 -4.11
C THR A 395 3.36 10.86 -4.31
N VAL A 396 4.08 11.24 -3.24
CA VAL A 396 5.21 12.17 -3.25
C VAL A 396 6.34 11.54 -2.46
N ALA A 397 7.53 11.50 -3.03
CA ALA A 397 8.74 11.04 -2.34
C ALA A 397 9.82 12.11 -2.32
N PRO A 398 10.66 12.13 -1.27
CA PRO A 398 11.86 12.96 -1.28
C PRO A 398 12.84 12.50 -2.36
N LYS A 399 13.51 13.45 -3.01
CA LYS A 399 14.59 13.17 -3.97
C LYS A 399 15.64 14.28 -3.90
N GLY A 400 16.83 13.94 -3.41
CA GLY A 400 17.85 14.94 -3.10
C GLY A 400 17.34 15.94 -2.06
N ASN A 401 17.41 17.22 -2.37
CA ASN A 401 16.82 18.29 -1.53
C ASN A 401 15.36 18.62 -1.87
N GLY A 402 14.79 18.00 -2.91
CA GLY A 402 13.44 18.28 -3.39
C GLY A 402 12.49 17.09 -3.22
N VAL A 403 11.42 17.11 -4.02
CA VAL A 403 10.44 16.02 -4.10
C VAL A 403 10.24 15.56 -5.55
N VAL A 404 9.72 14.36 -5.70
CA VAL A 404 9.13 13.86 -6.95
C VAL A 404 7.70 13.41 -6.71
N PHE A 405 6.83 13.70 -7.67
CA PHE A 405 5.43 13.26 -7.68
C PHE A 405 5.28 11.97 -8.47
N ARG A 406 4.33 11.15 -8.03
CA ARG A 406 3.89 9.92 -8.69
C ARG A 406 2.40 10.01 -9.01
N GLY A 407 1.92 9.04 -9.77
CA GLY A 407 0.49 8.82 -9.98
C GLY A 407 -0.26 8.55 -8.68
N ASP A 408 -1.59 8.64 -8.74
CA ASP A 408 -2.48 8.32 -7.62
C ASP A 408 -3.34 7.09 -7.99
N PRO A 409 -2.75 5.88 -8.08
CA PRO A 409 -3.43 4.67 -8.57
C PRO A 409 -4.71 4.31 -7.81
N TYR A 410 -4.82 4.70 -6.54
CA TYR A 410 -5.98 4.44 -5.69
C TYR A 410 -6.95 5.62 -5.56
N GLY A 411 -6.59 6.80 -6.04
CA GLY A 411 -7.41 8.02 -5.86
C GLY A 411 -7.41 8.56 -4.43
N PHE A 412 -6.44 8.16 -3.59
CA PHE A 412 -6.38 8.56 -2.19
C PHE A 412 -5.93 10.01 -2.01
N ASP A 413 -5.18 10.59 -2.95
CA ASP A 413 -4.87 12.02 -2.89
C ASP A 413 -6.13 12.87 -3.09
N ALA A 414 -7.02 12.46 -3.99
CA ALA A 414 -8.29 13.15 -4.20
C ALA A 414 -9.17 13.10 -2.92
N GLN A 415 -9.23 11.95 -2.26
CA GLN A 415 -9.93 11.80 -0.99
C GLN A 415 -9.29 12.66 0.12
N ALA A 416 -7.96 12.64 0.23
CA ALA A 416 -7.22 13.42 1.20
C ALA A 416 -7.36 14.93 0.97
N MET A 417 -7.47 15.36 -0.30
CA MET A 417 -7.68 16.76 -0.65
C MET A 417 -8.99 17.30 -0.06
N ASP A 418 -10.09 16.53 -0.16
CA ASP A 418 -11.37 16.88 0.48
C ASP A 418 -11.27 16.83 2.02
N GLN A 419 -10.59 15.81 2.56
CA GLN A 419 -10.45 15.64 4.01
C GLN A 419 -9.65 16.75 4.69
N MET A 420 -8.56 17.21 4.06
CA MET A 420 -7.63 18.18 4.66
C MET A 420 -7.94 19.63 4.27
N PHE A 421 -8.46 19.85 3.06
CA PHE A 421 -8.62 21.20 2.47
C PHE A 421 -10.03 21.49 1.94
N GLY A 422 -10.96 20.54 2.06
CA GLY A 422 -12.37 20.78 1.77
C GLY A 422 -13.01 21.72 2.80
N PRO A 423 -14.19 22.29 2.49
CA PRO A 423 -14.94 23.08 3.46
C PRO A 423 -15.20 22.23 4.71
N ALA A 424 -14.96 22.80 5.89
CA ALA A 424 -15.14 22.11 7.16
C ALA A 424 -16.58 21.58 7.25
N ARG A 425 -16.77 20.28 7.02
CA ARG A 425 -18.05 19.64 7.30
C ARG A 425 -18.17 19.66 8.82
N GLN A 426 -19.17 20.37 9.36
CA GLN A 426 -19.63 20.14 10.72
C GLN A 426 -19.95 18.66 10.82
N MET A 427 -19.03 17.87 11.37
CA MET A 427 -19.37 16.53 11.82
C MET A 427 -20.27 16.75 13.02
N ALA A 428 -21.56 16.49 12.85
CA ALA A 428 -22.47 16.28 13.96
C ALA A 428 -21.78 15.35 14.96
N SER A 429 -21.68 15.79 16.21
CA SER A 429 -21.35 14.94 17.33
C SER A 429 -22.25 13.72 17.27
N MET A 430 -21.66 12.54 17.06
CA MET A 430 -22.31 11.30 17.45
C MET A 430 -21.77 11.01 18.85
N ASP A 431 -22.61 11.33 19.83
CA ASP A 431 -22.47 10.94 21.24
C ASP A 431 -22.48 9.41 21.39
#